data_AF-A0A5J6JJA3-F1
#
_entry.id   AF-A0A5J6JJA3-F1
#
_cell.length_a   1.000
_cell.length_b   1.000
_cell.length_c   1.000
_cell.angle_alpha   90.00
_cell.angle_beta   90.00
_cell.angle_gamma   90.00
#
_symmetry.space_group_name_H-M   'P 1'
#
loop_
_entity.id
_entity.type
_entity.pdbx_description
1 polymer ?
#
loop_
_entity_poly.entity_id
_entity_poly.type
_entity_poly.pdbx_seq_one_letter_code
_entity_poly.pdbx_strand_id
1 'polypeptide(L)'
;MFRLGVSAATAAALATVAVLPAAEAHAQQFVPCTAAALRSAITTANDIAGPAHLFLAPGCTYTLTAPDNPGNGLPQVTGEITVVGNGSTIRRQSATGFRIFEVAAPGGRLTLNNLTVRGGRSESGGGGGGGIANAGVLTLDSVTVTGNVSAISGAGGGIGSSGTLNLRNSTVSHNVSTNNGGGVASSGTANISNTTITGNTAKDTGGGLDARGSLTLTGSRVTDNAARLDGGGISAFMLTGTVTDTLVQGNDTAEDNDGGGGILNRRSTLTLERTTVFANRVIETGATGGGISNIAGASLALRNSSVTNNYAGGAPGGIFNHESTVSLTATTVADNFPTNCAPGVFAGCTD
;
A
#
# COMPACT_ATOMS: atom_id res chain seq x y z
N MET A 1 -46.52 -59.40 -43.70
CA MET A 1 -45.41 -58.40 -43.64
C MET A 1 -45.75 -57.44 -42.50
N PHE A 2 -44.97 -57.46 -41.43
CA PHE A 2 -45.19 -56.75 -40.17
C PHE A 2 -45.32 -55.23 -40.33
N ARG A 3 -46.16 -54.58 -39.52
CA ARG A 3 -45.87 -53.26 -38.90
C ARG A 3 -46.75 -53.03 -37.67
N LEU A 4 -46.09 -53.01 -36.50
CA LEU A 4 -46.63 -52.50 -35.23
C LEU A 4 -46.83 -50.97 -35.34
N GLY A 5 -47.97 -50.46 -34.87
CA GLY A 5 -48.17 -49.05 -34.58
C GLY A 5 -47.94 -48.79 -33.10
N VAL A 6 -46.88 -48.06 -32.76
CA VAL A 6 -46.62 -47.53 -31.42
C VAL A 6 -47.10 -46.08 -31.40
N SER A 7 -48.13 -45.76 -30.59
CA SER A 7 -48.50 -44.38 -30.27
C SER A 7 -47.64 -43.91 -29.09
N ALA A 8 -46.75 -42.96 -29.35
CA ALA A 8 -45.98 -42.26 -28.32
C ALA A 8 -46.78 -41.06 -27.79
N ALA A 9 -46.99 -41.01 -26.47
CA ALA A 9 -47.57 -39.88 -25.77
C ALA A 9 -46.52 -38.76 -25.64
N THR A 10 -46.82 -37.58 -26.19
CA THR A 10 -46.03 -36.36 -25.99
C THR A 10 -46.38 -35.72 -24.65
N ALA A 11 -45.46 -35.78 -23.69
CA ALA A 11 -45.49 -34.99 -22.47
C ALA A 11 -44.91 -33.60 -22.74
N ALA A 12 -45.71 -32.54 -22.59
CA ALA A 12 -45.25 -31.16 -22.67
C ALA A 12 -44.71 -30.73 -21.30
N ALA A 13 -43.38 -30.53 -21.20
CA ALA A 13 -42.76 -29.92 -20.05
C ALA A 13 -42.93 -28.40 -20.11
N LEU A 14 -43.65 -27.81 -19.15
CA LEU A 14 -43.66 -26.37 -18.94
C LEU A 14 -42.30 -25.95 -18.35
N ALA A 15 -41.52 -25.21 -19.12
CA ALA A 15 -40.34 -24.52 -18.62
C ALA A 15 -40.77 -23.32 -17.76
N THR A 16 -40.52 -23.40 -16.45
CA THR A 16 -40.57 -22.23 -15.58
C THR A 16 -39.38 -21.33 -15.90
N VAL A 17 -39.68 -20.15 -16.46
CA VAL A 17 -38.68 -19.10 -16.66
C VAL A 17 -38.28 -18.60 -15.28
N ALA A 18 -37.07 -18.95 -14.84
CA ALA A 18 -36.44 -18.31 -13.69
C ALA A 18 -36.15 -16.86 -14.06
N VAL A 19 -36.94 -15.93 -13.51
CA VAL A 19 -36.62 -14.50 -13.55
C VAL A 19 -35.41 -14.31 -12.65
N LEU A 20 -34.22 -14.21 -13.25
CA LEU A 20 -33.04 -13.73 -12.53
C LEU A 20 -33.36 -12.30 -12.04
N PRO A 21 -33.05 -11.95 -10.78
CA PRO A 21 -33.24 -10.59 -10.32
C PRO A 21 -32.44 -9.66 -11.24
N ALA A 22 -33.12 -8.67 -11.82
CA ALA A 22 -32.43 -7.59 -12.51
C ALA A 22 -31.44 -6.98 -11.52
N ALA A 23 -30.16 -6.91 -11.88
CA ALA A 23 -29.22 -6.07 -11.15
C ALA A 23 -29.82 -4.67 -11.14
N GLU A 24 -30.16 -4.14 -9.96
CA GLU A 24 -30.64 -2.77 -9.84
C GLU A 24 -29.58 -1.86 -10.44
N ALA A 25 -29.89 -1.25 -11.58
CA ALA A 25 -29.03 -0.25 -12.20
C ALA A 25 -29.09 1.00 -11.31
N HIS A 26 -28.21 1.06 -10.30
CA HIS A 26 -28.08 2.27 -9.48
C HIS A 26 -27.73 3.44 -10.39
N ALA A 27 -28.56 4.50 -10.33
CA ALA A 27 -28.38 5.69 -11.12
C ALA A 27 -27.01 6.32 -10.87
N GLN A 28 -26.30 6.72 -11.94
CA GLN A 28 -25.03 7.42 -11.84
C GLN A 28 -25.21 8.73 -11.07
N GLN A 29 -24.50 8.90 -9.95
CA GLN A 29 -24.59 10.11 -9.15
C GLN A 29 -23.47 11.09 -9.51
N PHE A 30 -23.80 12.18 -10.20
CA PHE A 30 -22.87 13.27 -10.44
C PHE A 30 -22.73 14.14 -9.20
N VAL A 31 -21.50 14.43 -8.80
CA VAL A 31 -21.18 15.21 -7.59
C VAL A 31 -20.72 16.60 -7.98
N PRO A 32 -21.51 17.67 -7.73
CA PRO A 32 -21.08 19.05 -7.92
C PRO A 32 -19.76 19.36 -7.21
N CYS A 33 -18.98 20.32 -7.75
CA CYS A 33 -17.63 20.67 -7.28
C CYS A 33 -17.59 21.39 -5.92
N THR A 34 -18.15 20.78 -4.87
CA THR A 34 -18.15 21.32 -3.50
C THR A 34 -17.96 20.20 -2.47
N ALA A 35 -17.33 20.54 -1.34
CA ALA A 35 -17.17 19.60 -0.23
C ALA A 35 -18.52 19.12 0.34
N ALA A 36 -19.51 20.01 0.42
CA ALA A 36 -20.85 19.68 0.92
C ALA A 36 -21.55 18.66 0.02
N ALA A 37 -21.46 18.82 -1.31
CA ALA A 37 -22.02 17.86 -2.26
C ALA A 37 -21.34 16.49 -2.16
N LEU A 38 -20.01 16.46 -2.02
CA LEU A 38 -19.26 15.21 -1.86
C LEU A 38 -19.64 14.48 -0.56
N ARG A 39 -19.77 15.20 0.56
CA ARG A 39 -20.24 14.62 1.83
C ARG A 39 -21.62 14.02 1.69
N SER A 40 -22.57 14.81 1.17
CA SER A 40 -23.94 14.35 0.97
C SER A 40 -23.98 13.12 0.06
N ALA A 41 -23.18 13.07 -1.00
CA ALA A 41 -23.12 11.93 -1.90
C ALA A 41 -22.60 10.66 -1.21
N ILE A 42 -21.56 10.78 -0.38
CA ILE A 42 -21.04 9.64 0.40
C ILE A 42 -22.06 9.18 1.44
N THR A 43 -22.72 10.09 2.16
CA THR A 43 -23.78 9.75 3.11
C THR A 43 -24.90 8.96 2.43
N THR A 44 -25.44 9.47 1.31
CA THR A 44 -26.46 8.75 0.55
C THR A 44 -25.97 7.40 0.04
N ALA A 45 -24.72 7.33 -0.44
CA ALA A 45 -24.13 6.09 -0.94
C ALA A 45 -23.89 5.04 0.17
N ASN A 46 -23.75 5.44 1.43
CA ASN A 46 -23.69 4.50 2.55
C ASN A 46 -25.07 3.88 2.87
N ASP A 47 -26.16 4.56 2.53
CA ASP A 47 -27.53 4.15 2.86
C ASP A 47 -28.19 3.26 1.77
N ILE A 48 -27.56 3.12 0.60
CA ILE A 48 -28.08 2.25 -0.46
C ILE A 48 -27.71 0.78 -0.22
N ALA A 49 -28.60 -0.13 -0.62
CA ALA A 49 -28.28 -1.54 -0.71
C ALA A 49 -27.47 -1.79 -2.00
N GLY A 50 -26.22 -2.22 -1.89
CA GLY A 50 -25.37 -2.53 -3.04
C GLY A 50 -24.38 -1.42 -3.43
N PRO A 51 -23.75 -1.53 -4.62
CA PRO A 51 -22.65 -0.65 -5.03
C PRO A 51 -23.14 0.73 -5.50
N ALA A 52 -22.55 1.79 -4.95
CA ALA A 52 -22.74 3.18 -5.36
C ALA A 52 -21.64 3.66 -6.31
N HIS A 53 -22.01 4.46 -7.31
CA HIS A 53 -21.05 5.09 -8.24
C HIS A 53 -21.17 6.61 -8.22
N LEU A 54 -20.13 7.27 -7.72
CA LEU A 54 -20.03 8.73 -7.59
C LEU A 54 -19.11 9.29 -8.68
N PHE A 55 -19.62 10.17 -9.54
CA PHE A 55 -18.87 10.79 -10.62
C PHE A 55 -18.52 12.22 -10.24
N LEU A 56 -17.24 12.48 -9.98
CA LEU A 56 -16.76 13.81 -9.65
C LEU A 56 -16.73 14.71 -10.89
N ALA A 57 -16.98 16.00 -10.67
CA ALA A 57 -16.85 17.04 -11.68
C ALA A 57 -15.41 17.04 -12.24
N PRO A 58 -15.19 16.89 -13.56
CA PRO A 58 -13.85 16.72 -14.13
C PRO A 58 -12.87 17.82 -13.72
N GLY A 59 -11.67 17.43 -13.29
CA GLY A 59 -10.58 18.35 -12.89
C GLY A 59 -10.88 19.23 -11.68
N CYS A 60 -11.99 19.01 -10.97
CA CYS A 60 -12.39 19.83 -9.83
C CYS A 60 -11.44 19.66 -8.63
N THR A 61 -11.32 20.69 -7.79
CA THR A 61 -10.73 20.57 -6.46
C THR A 61 -11.79 20.66 -5.35
N TYR A 62 -12.13 19.51 -4.76
CA TYR A 62 -12.98 19.40 -3.57
C TYR A 62 -12.17 19.77 -2.33
N THR A 63 -12.36 21.00 -1.83
CA THR A 63 -11.61 21.54 -0.69
C THR A 63 -12.39 21.36 0.61
N LEU A 64 -11.87 20.51 1.50
CA LEU A 64 -12.39 20.26 2.84
C LEU A 64 -11.78 21.26 3.82
N THR A 65 -12.60 22.18 4.35
CA THR A 65 -12.14 23.25 5.26
C THR A 65 -12.41 22.94 6.74
N ALA A 66 -13.26 21.97 7.03
CA ALA A 66 -13.61 21.51 8.36
C ALA A 66 -13.77 19.98 8.37
N PRO A 67 -13.62 19.31 9.53
CA PRO A 67 -13.98 17.90 9.66
C PRO A 67 -15.49 17.68 9.48
N ASP A 68 -15.87 16.47 9.05
CA ASP A 68 -17.23 15.91 9.05
C ASP A 68 -17.62 15.33 10.40
N ASN A 69 -16.66 14.64 10.98
CA ASN A 69 -16.73 13.92 12.23
C ASN A 69 -15.34 14.03 12.88
N PRO A 70 -15.17 13.61 14.15
CA PRO A 70 -13.97 13.95 14.93
C PRO A 70 -12.61 13.66 14.26
N GLY A 71 -12.54 12.68 13.35
CA GLY A 71 -11.28 12.30 12.68
C GLY A 71 -11.19 12.64 11.19
N ASN A 72 -12.32 12.84 10.50
CA ASN A 72 -12.37 12.76 9.03
C ASN A 72 -12.97 14.00 8.39
N GLY A 73 -12.47 14.36 7.21
CA GLY A 73 -13.04 15.40 6.36
C GLY A 73 -14.24 14.95 5.52
N LEU A 74 -14.51 13.64 5.45
CA LEU A 74 -15.66 13.04 4.77
C LEU A 74 -16.36 12.04 5.70
N PRO A 75 -17.63 11.67 5.43
CA PRO A 75 -18.29 10.61 6.15
C PRO A 75 -17.49 9.30 6.04
N GLN A 76 -17.52 8.51 7.12
CA GLN A 76 -16.91 7.18 7.13
C GLN A 76 -17.61 6.31 6.08
N VAL A 77 -16.83 5.58 5.27
CA VAL A 77 -17.38 4.66 4.26
C VAL A 77 -17.75 3.34 4.92
N THR A 78 -19.05 3.05 4.95
CA THR A 78 -19.62 1.82 5.53
C THR A 78 -20.24 0.90 4.49
N GLY A 79 -20.61 1.45 3.32
CA GLY A 79 -21.12 0.70 2.17
C GLY A 79 -20.06 0.41 1.10
N GLU A 80 -20.52 -0.03 -0.07
CA GLU A 80 -19.69 -0.23 -1.26
C GLU A 80 -19.76 0.98 -2.19
N ILE A 81 -18.69 1.77 -2.26
CA ILE A 81 -18.65 3.05 -2.97
C ILE A 81 -17.51 3.05 -3.98
N THR A 82 -17.83 3.37 -5.24
CA THR A 82 -16.86 3.68 -6.29
C THR A 82 -16.89 5.18 -6.59
N VAL A 83 -15.75 5.85 -6.42
CA VAL A 83 -15.57 7.26 -6.81
C VAL A 83 -14.79 7.32 -8.12
N VAL A 84 -15.44 7.82 -9.17
CA VAL A 84 -14.83 8.13 -10.46
C VAL A 84 -14.37 9.58 -10.41
N GLY A 85 -13.05 9.74 -10.30
CA GLY A 85 -12.41 11.00 -9.99
C GLY A 85 -12.31 12.00 -11.13
N ASN A 86 -12.21 11.54 -12.38
CA ASN A 86 -12.04 12.41 -13.57
C ASN A 86 -10.90 13.44 -13.42
N GLY A 87 -9.76 13.02 -12.85
CA GLY A 87 -8.60 13.89 -12.60
C GLY A 87 -8.80 14.90 -11.46
N SER A 88 -9.87 14.76 -10.67
CA SER A 88 -10.16 15.68 -9.57
C SER A 88 -9.18 15.54 -8.40
N THR A 89 -9.13 16.56 -7.57
CA THR A 89 -8.40 16.56 -6.31
C THR A 89 -9.36 16.67 -5.14
N ILE A 90 -9.22 15.80 -4.14
CA ILE A 90 -9.86 15.92 -2.83
C ILE A 90 -8.77 16.29 -1.84
N ARG A 91 -8.92 17.45 -1.19
CA ARG A 91 -7.89 17.96 -0.29
C ARG A 91 -8.44 18.56 0.99
N ARG A 92 -7.63 18.50 2.03
CA ARG A 92 -7.82 19.32 3.23
C ARG A 92 -7.12 20.67 3.06
N GLN A 93 -7.81 21.75 3.42
CA GLN A 93 -7.26 23.09 3.65
C GLN A 93 -7.86 23.64 4.93
N SER A 94 -7.26 23.30 6.07
CA SER A 94 -7.74 23.70 7.38
C SER A 94 -6.57 23.89 8.34
N ALA A 95 -6.78 24.64 9.42
CA ALA A 95 -5.86 24.64 10.56
C ALA A 95 -6.02 23.35 11.37
N THR A 96 -7.26 22.91 11.58
CA THR A 96 -7.59 21.67 12.29
C THR A 96 -7.10 20.45 11.49
N GLY A 97 -6.48 19.48 12.18
CA GLY A 97 -6.14 18.18 11.60
C GLY A 97 -7.38 17.31 11.37
N PHE A 98 -7.50 16.73 10.18
CA PHE A 98 -8.35 15.57 9.90
C PHE A 98 -7.83 14.82 8.67
N ARG A 99 -8.03 13.50 8.62
CA ARG A 99 -7.76 12.70 7.41
C ARG A 99 -8.85 12.91 6.36
N ILE A 100 -8.61 12.51 5.11
CA ILE A 100 -9.59 12.72 4.03
C ILE A 100 -10.66 11.63 4.06
N PHE A 101 -10.24 10.37 4.07
CA PHE A 101 -11.12 9.20 4.00
C PHE A 101 -10.90 8.25 5.18
N GLU A 102 -11.97 7.58 5.56
CA GLU A 102 -11.94 6.41 6.45
C GLU A 102 -12.88 5.33 5.91
N VAL A 103 -12.38 4.10 5.80
CA VAL A 103 -13.14 2.92 5.35
C VAL A 103 -13.34 1.97 6.52
N ALA A 104 -14.59 1.77 6.93
CA ALA A 104 -14.95 0.97 8.09
C ALA A 104 -14.90 -0.54 7.81
N ALA A 105 -14.52 -1.33 8.82
CA ALA A 105 -14.79 -2.76 8.86
C ALA A 105 -16.16 -3.03 9.52
N PRO A 106 -16.83 -4.16 9.21
CA PRO A 106 -16.49 -5.13 8.17
C PRO A 106 -17.06 -4.80 6.79
N GLY A 107 -17.94 -3.80 6.68
CA GLY A 107 -18.76 -3.55 5.47
C GLY A 107 -18.19 -2.55 4.46
N GLY A 108 -17.29 -1.66 4.88
CA GLY A 108 -16.79 -0.58 4.03
C GLY A 108 -15.93 -1.10 2.89
N ARG A 109 -16.30 -0.71 1.67
CA ARG A 109 -15.56 -1.02 0.44
C ARG A 109 -15.45 0.25 -0.40
N LEU A 110 -14.25 0.81 -0.48
CA LEU A 110 -14.01 2.04 -1.23
C LEU A 110 -13.13 1.77 -2.43
N THR A 111 -13.60 2.14 -3.62
CA THR A 111 -12.79 2.19 -4.84
C THR A 111 -12.62 3.65 -5.28
N LEU A 112 -11.38 4.13 -5.37
CA LEU A 112 -11.06 5.45 -5.93
C LEU A 112 -10.35 5.28 -7.27
N ASN A 113 -10.85 5.95 -8.30
CA ASN A 113 -10.28 5.91 -9.64
C ASN A 113 -9.91 7.32 -10.12
N ASN A 114 -8.71 7.51 -10.67
CA ASN A 114 -8.31 8.73 -11.38
C ASN A 114 -8.54 10.04 -10.58
N LEU A 115 -7.95 10.14 -9.38
CA LEU A 115 -8.01 11.35 -8.55
C LEU A 115 -6.76 11.52 -7.69
N THR A 116 -6.65 12.69 -7.05
CA THR A 116 -5.64 13.00 -6.04
C THR A 116 -6.27 13.13 -4.65
N VAL A 117 -5.68 12.49 -3.64
CA VAL A 117 -5.97 12.66 -2.20
C VAL A 117 -4.78 13.37 -1.56
N ARG A 118 -4.99 14.58 -1.01
CA ARG A 118 -3.87 15.37 -0.46
C ARG A 118 -4.15 16.23 0.76
N GLY A 119 -3.08 16.53 1.50
CA GLY A 119 -3.11 17.49 2.61
C GLY A 119 -3.85 17.00 3.87
N GLY A 120 -4.26 15.72 3.89
CA GLY A 120 -4.85 15.08 5.05
C GLY A 120 -3.87 15.09 6.22
N ARG A 121 -4.38 15.26 7.43
CA ARG A 121 -3.57 15.33 8.65
C ARG A 121 -4.27 14.65 9.82
N SER A 122 -3.77 13.50 10.25
CA SER A 122 -4.33 12.79 11.41
C SER A 122 -3.55 13.18 12.67
N GLU A 123 -4.21 13.79 13.66
CA GLU A 123 -3.61 14.25 14.93
C GLU A 123 -4.19 13.56 16.17
N SER A 124 -5.37 12.95 16.06
CA SER A 124 -6.03 12.20 17.14
C SER A 124 -6.97 11.12 16.57
N GLY A 125 -7.28 10.12 17.37
CA GLY A 125 -8.15 8.98 17.00
C GLY A 125 -7.38 7.70 16.69
N GLY A 126 -7.83 6.58 17.25
CA GLY A 126 -7.22 5.26 17.04
C GLY A 126 -7.51 4.74 15.63
N GLY A 127 -6.47 4.58 14.82
CA GLY A 127 -6.51 3.86 13.53
C GLY A 127 -6.34 4.73 12.28
N GLY A 128 -5.17 4.55 11.64
CA GLY A 128 -4.93 4.67 10.20
C GLY A 128 -4.75 6.06 9.57
N GLY A 129 -3.67 6.23 8.79
CA GLY A 129 -3.56 7.14 7.63
C GLY A 129 -3.66 8.64 7.87
N GLY A 130 -2.62 9.40 7.52
CA GLY A 130 -2.75 10.86 7.41
C GLY A 130 -3.73 11.28 6.31
N GLY A 131 -3.77 10.55 5.19
CA GLY A 131 -4.72 10.76 4.09
C GLY A 131 -5.92 9.83 4.18
N ILE A 132 -5.67 8.52 4.27
CA ILE A 132 -6.70 7.47 4.18
C ILE A 132 -6.50 6.41 5.28
N ALA A 133 -7.52 6.23 6.11
CA ALA A 133 -7.62 5.09 7.03
C ALA A 133 -8.44 3.96 6.39
N ASN A 134 -7.96 2.72 6.46
CA ASN A 134 -8.66 1.55 5.93
C ASN A 134 -8.71 0.39 6.92
N ALA A 135 -9.89 0.11 7.46
CA ALA A 135 -10.17 -1.13 8.18
C ALA A 135 -10.93 -2.16 7.30
N GLY A 136 -11.63 -1.70 6.26
CA GLY A 136 -12.37 -2.54 5.32
C GLY A 136 -11.56 -2.94 4.08
N VAL A 137 -12.12 -2.69 2.90
CA VAL A 137 -11.47 -2.93 1.60
C VAL A 137 -11.28 -1.61 0.87
N LEU A 138 -10.02 -1.27 0.58
CA LEU A 138 -9.65 -0.07 -0.18
C LEU A 138 -8.99 -0.47 -1.49
N THR A 139 -9.53 0.02 -2.60
CA THR A 139 -8.93 -0.11 -3.93
C THR A 139 -8.61 1.28 -4.47
N LEU A 140 -7.35 1.50 -4.83
CA LEU A 140 -6.85 2.73 -5.44
C LEU A 140 -6.31 2.40 -6.83
N ASP A 141 -6.88 3.04 -7.85
CA ASP A 141 -6.48 2.86 -9.25
C ASP A 141 -6.24 4.18 -9.96
N SER A 142 -5.03 4.38 -10.47
CA SER A 142 -4.65 5.65 -11.08
C SER A 142 -4.86 6.82 -10.10
N VAL A 143 -4.54 6.60 -8.82
CA VAL A 143 -4.71 7.58 -7.75
C VAL A 143 -3.35 8.12 -7.31
N THR A 144 -3.32 9.40 -6.99
CA THR A 144 -2.19 10.02 -6.29
C THR A 144 -2.54 10.29 -4.83
N VAL A 145 -1.79 9.73 -3.88
CA VAL A 145 -1.90 10.03 -2.45
C VAL A 145 -0.67 10.82 -2.02
N THR A 146 -0.83 12.12 -1.75
CA THR A 146 0.35 12.99 -1.55
C THR A 146 0.22 14.08 -0.50
N GLY A 147 1.33 14.45 0.14
CA GLY A 147 1.35 15.57 1.08
C GLY A 147 0.48 15.34 2.31
N ASN A 148 0.28 14.09 2.71
CA ASN A 148 -0.51 13.74 3.89
C ASN A 148 0.40 13.47 5.09
N VAL A 149 -0.10 13.74 6.29
CA VAL A 149 0.68 13.64 7.53
C VAL A 149 -0.06 12.83 8.59
N SER A 150 0.58 11.82 9.14
CA SER A 150 0.14 11.13 10.35
C SER A 150 1.02 11.54 11.52
N ALA A 151 0.42 12.14 12.55
CA ALA A 151 1.08 12.47 13.81
C ALA A 151 0.81 11.42 14.92
N ILE A 152 0.24 10.26 14.57
CA ILE A 152 -0.22 9.23 15.51
C ILE A 152 0.61 7.97 15.34
N SER A 153 0.87 7.26 16.45
CA SER A 153 1.56 5.97 16.46
C SER A 153 0.78 4.91 15.66
N GLY A 154 1.50 4.07 14.90
CA GLY A 154 0.92 2.94 14.17
C GLY A 154 0.10 3.31 12.92
N ALA A 155 0.22 4.52 12.40
CA ALA A 155 -0.51 5.00 11.24
C ALA A 155 0.44 5.50 10.14
N GLY A 156 0.21 5.06 8.90
CA GLY A 156 1.00 5.52 7.76
C GLY A 156 0.71 6.97 7.40
N GLY A 157 1.70 7.69 6.89
CA GLY A 157 1.57 9.12 6.57
C GLY A 157 0.56 9.38 5.47
N GLY A 158 0.60 8.57 4.41
CA GLY A 158 -0.39 8.57 3.33
C GLY A 158 -1.59 7.70 3.67
N ILE A 159 -1.32 6.39 3.76
CA ILE A 159 -2.33 5.34 3.91
C ILE A 159 -2.01 4.50 5.15
N GLY A 160 -2.98 4.31 6.03
CA GLY A 160 -2.92 3.30 7.08
C GLY A 160 -3.99 2.24 6.87
N SER A 161 -3.59 0.99 6.70
CA SER A 161 -4.50 -0.12 6.38
C SER A 161 -4.37 -1.28 7.37
N SER A 162 -5.42 -1.53 8.16
CA SER A 162 -5.59 -2.78 8.91
C SER A 162 -6.44 -3.80 8.15
N GLY A 163 -7.17 -3.37 7.12
CA GLY A 163 -7.94 -4.23 6.22
C GLY A 163 -7.17 -4.64 4.96
N THR A 164 -7.89 -4.81 3.84
CA THR A 164 -7.28 -5.11 2.53
C THR A 164 -7.03 -3.83 1.76
N LEU A 165 -5.79 -3.63 1.34
CA LEU A 165 -5.35 -2.55 0.45
C LEU A 165 -4.97 -3.12 -0.91
N ASN A 166 -5.65 -2.65 -1.96
CA ASN A 166 -5.30 -2.90 -3.36
C ASN A 166 -4.87 -1.57 -4.00
N LEU A 167 -3.57 -1.44 -4.27
CA LEU A 167 -2.99 -0.24 -4.86
C LEU A 167 -2.45 -0.59 -6.25
N ARG A 168 -3.01 0.00 -7.30
CA ARG A 168 -2.64 -0.29 -8.69
C ARG A 168 -2.48 0.97 -9.52
N ASN A 169 -1.49 1.00 -10.39
CA ASN A 169 -1.25 2.12 -11.33
C ASN A 169 -1.18 3.49 -10.63
N SER A 170 -0.72 3.53 -9.38
CA SER A 170 -0.92 4.68 -8.50
C SER A 170 0.41 5.29 -8.06
N THR A 171 0.34 6.45 -7.42
CA THR A 171 1.49 7.13 -6.81
C THR A 171 1.20 7.46 -5.36
N VAL A 172 2.12 7.09 -4.45
CA VAL A 172 2.11 7.47 -3.04
C VAL A 172 3.36 8.28 -2.78
N SER A 173 3.24 9.60 -2.54
CA SER A 173 4.41 10.45 -2.47
C SER A 173 4.36 11.61 -1.50
N HIS A 174 5.51 12.02 -0.96
CA HIS A 174 5.61 13.18 -0.08
C HIS A 174 4.68 13.09 1.14
N ASN A 175 4.44 11.88 1.64
CA ASN A 175 3.69 11.67 2.86
C ASN A 175 4.62 11.48 4.05
N VAL A 176 4.18 11.92 5.23
CA VAL A 176 5.00 11.93 6.44
C VAL A 176 4.29 11.21 7.57
N SER A 177 4.98 10.27 8.21
CA SER A 177 4.54 9.62 9.44
C SER A 177 5.50 9.96 10.58
N THR A 178 4.97 10.34 11.75
CA THR A 178 5.77 10.46 12.97
C THR A 178 6.03 9.12 13.66
N ASN A 179 5.75 8.01 12.97
CA ASN A 179 6.02 6.64 13.41
C ASN A 179 6.42 5.82 12.16
N ASN A 180 5.76 4.69 11.88
CA ASN A 180 6.05 3.83 10.73
C ASN A 180 5.28 4.21 9.45
N GLY A 181 5.78 3.80 8.30
CA GLY A 181 5.06 3.81 7.02
C GLY A 181 4.82 5.22 6.50
N GLY A 182 5.87 5.94 6.11
CA GLY A 182 5.75 7.32 5.64
C GLY A 182 4.72 7.44 4.51
N GLY A 183 4.82 6.55 3.52
CA GLY A 183 3.80 6.40 2.47
C GLY A 183 2.64 5.53 2.94
N VAL A 184 2.92 4.26 3.21
CA VAL A 184 1.94 3.23 3.54
C VAL A 184 2.35 2.48 4.81
N ALA A 185 1.42 2.33 5.75
CA ALA A 185 1.52 1.34 6.82
C ALA A 185 0.38 0.32 6.66
N SER A 186 0.71 -0.97 6.56
CA SER A 186 -0.28 -2.04 6.41
C SER A 186 -0.06 -3.15 7.43
N SER A 187 -1.00 -3.31 8.36
CA SER A 187 -1.07 -4.48 9.26
C SER A 187 -2.00 -5.58 8.73
N GLY A 188 -2.78 -5.30 7.69
CA GLY A 188 -3.60 -6.28 6.97
C GLY A 188 -2.92 -6.78 5.69
N THR A 189 -3.70 -6.98 4.64
CA THR A 189 -3.23 -7.44 3.33
C THR A 189 -2.91 -6.26 2.42
N ALA A 190 -1.68 -6.19 1.91
CA ALA A 190 -1.25 -5.19 0.93
C ALA A 190 -0.93 -5.84 -0.42
N ASN A 191 -1.77 -5.57 -1.41
CA ASN A 191 -1.55 -5.92 -2.82
C ASN A 191 -1.21 -4.64 -3.58
N ILE A 192 0.05 -4.50 -3.98
CA ILE A 192 0.58 -3.29 -4.62
C ILE A 192 1.15 -3.69 -5.99
N SER A 193 0.68 -3.03 -7.05
CA SER A 193 1.11 -3.32 -8.42
C SER A 193 1.28 -2.05 -9.24
N ASN A 194 2.29 -2.01 -10.12
CA ASN A 194 2.52 -0.91 -11.07
C ASN A 194 2.44 0.47 -10.40
N THR A 195 3.01 0.59 -9.20
CA THR A 195 2.84 1.75 -8.34
C THR A 195 4.20 2.38 -8.02
N THR A 196 4.22 3.70 -7.92
CA THR A 196 5.39 4.45 -7.44
C THR A 196 5.16 4.92 -6.00
N ILE A 197 6.01 4.47 -5.07
CA ILE A 197 6.05 4.92 -3.68
C ILE A 197 7.34 5.72 -3.51
N THR A 198 7.24 7.06 -3.41
CA THR A 198 8.43 7.91 -3.48
C THR A 198 8.41 9.18 -2.64
N GLY A 199 9.57 9.60 -2.12
CA GLY A 199 9.69 10.86 -1.38
C GLY A 199 8.91 10.84 -0.07
N ASN A 200 8.63 9.67 0.50
CA ASN A 200 7.89 9.56 1.75
C ASN A 200 8.84 9.46 2.94
N THR A 201 8.39 9.93 4.11
CA THR A 201 9.23 9.99 5.32
C THR A 201 8.55 9.37 6.52
N ALA A 202 9.23 8.45 7.19
CA ALA A 202 8.82 7.86 8.47
C ALA A 202 9.79 8.27 9.59
N LYS A 203 9.29 8.46 10.81
CA LYS A 203 10.15 8.67 11.98
C LYS A 203 10.77 7.36 12.48
N ASP A 204 10.10 6.23 12.32
CA ASP A 204 10.58 4.96 12.86
C ASP A 204 11.01 4.07 11.70
N THR A 205 10.11 3.27 11.12
CA THR A 205 10.48 2.35 10.03
C THR A 205 9.62 2.50 8.77
N GLY A 206 10.13 2.01 7.63
CA GLY A 206 9.34 1.92 6.40
C GLY A 206 9.02 3.30 5.82
N GLY A 207 10.03 4.05 5.38
CA GLY A 207 9.84 5.39 4.82
C GLY A 207 8.81 5.36 3.69
N GLY A 208 8.93 4.40 2.78
CA GLY A 208 7.94 4.13 1.75
C GLY A 208 6.79 3.27 2.27
N LEU A 209 7.12 2.06 2.73
CA LEU A 209 6.15 1.02 3.10
C LEU A 209 6.57 0.30 4.39
N ASP A 210 5.69 0.28 5.39
CA ASP A 210 5.75 -0.63 6.54
C ASP A 210 4.66 -1.70 6.40
N ALA A 211 5.03 -2.96 6.24
CA ALA A 211 4.13 -4.09 6.09
C ALA A 211 4.29 -5.06 7.27
N ARG A 212 3.17 -5.50 7.83
CA ARG A 212 3.12 -6.41 9.00
C ARG A 212 2.15 -7.59 8.90
N GLY A 213 1.28 -7.60 7.87
CA GLY A 213 0.35 -8.69 7.62
C GLY A 213 0.81 -9.56 6.45
N SER A 214 0.28 -9.31 5.25
CA SER A 214 0.77 -9.92 4.02
C SER A 214 1.16 -8.86 2.99
N LEU A 215 2.15 -9.18 2.16
CA LEU A 215 2.65 -8.27 1.13
C LEU A 215 2.79 -9.00 -0.21
N THR A 216 2.18 -8.42 -1.24
CA THR A 216 2.52 -8.69 -2.64
C THR A 216 2.82 -7.36 -3.31
N LEU A 217 4.05 -7.15 -3.74
CA LEU A 217 4.52 -5.95 -4.42
C LEU A 217 5.08 -6.32 -5.79
N THR A 218 4.42 -5.89 -6.87
CA THR A 218 4.78 -6.30 -8.23
C THR A 218 4.95 -5.11 -9.18
N GLY A 219 5.96 -5.14 -10.06
CA GLY A 219 6.07 -4.15 -11.14
C GLY A 219 6.20 -2.70 -10.65
N SER A 220 6.74 -2.49 -9.45
CA SER A 220 6.62 -1.23 -8.73
C SER A 220 7.97 -0.54 -8.51
N ARG A 221 7.91 0.71 -8.05
CA ARG A 221 9.09 1.52 -7.70
C ARG A 221 8.94 2.00 -6.25
N VAL A 222 9.89 1.68 -5.39
CA VAL A 222 10.01 2.22 -4.03
C VAL A 222 11.29 3.04 -3.99
N THR A 223 11.16 4.35 -4.20
CA THR A 223 12.33 5.21 -4.46
C THR A 223 12.39 6.46 -3.60
N ASP A 224 13.58 6.84 -3.17
CA ASP A 224 13.83 8.13 -2.50
C ASP A 224 12.95 8.30 -1.24
N ASN A 225 12.71 7.22 -0.50
CA ASN A 225 11.99 7.27 0.76
C ASN A 225 12.98 7.24 1.94
N ALA A 226 12.61 7.94 3.01
CA ALA A 226 13.44 8.09 4.19
C ALA A 226 12.75 7.51 5.42
N ALA A 227 13.46 6.74 6.23
CA ALA A 227 13.06 6.45 7.61
C ALA A 227 14.13 6.97 8.56
N ARG A 228 13.78 7.45 9.75
CA ARG A 228 14.85 7.81 10.69
C ARG A 228 15.59 6.57 11.18
N LEU A 229 14.91 5.46 11.46
CA LEU A 229 15.53 4.25 12.02
C LEU A 229 15.82 3.22 10.93
N ASP A 230 14.82 2.47 10.48
CA ASP A 230 15.09 1.25 9.70
C ASP A 230 14.18 1.12 8.48
N GLY A 231 14.62 0.38 7.45
CA GLY A 231 13.78 0.13 6.27
C GLY A 231 13.40 1.41 5.53
N GLY A 232 14.38 2.20 5.07
CA GLY A 232 14.14 3.49 4.41
C GLY A 232 13.10 3.37 3.29
N GLY A 233 13.21 2.32 2.48
CA GLY A 233 12.22 1.96 1.47
C GLY A 233 11.08 1.11 2.05
N ILE A 234 11.42 -0.13 2.42
CA ILE A 234 10.47 -1.16 2.84
C ILE A 234 10.86 -1.71 4.22
N SER A 235 9.89 -1.79 5.13
CA SER A 235 9.97 -2.53 6.38
C SER A 235 8.98 -3.70 6.32
N ALA A 236 9.50 -4.93 6.40
CA ALA A 236 8.73 -6.18 6.43
C ALA A 236 8.88 -6.85 7.80
N PHE A 237 7.80 -6.90 8.58
CA PHE A 237 7.85 -7.36 9.97
C PHE A 237 6.79 -8.42 10.28
N MET A 238 7.20 -9.60 10.75
CA MET A 238 6.30 -10.73 11.06
C MET A 238 5.34 -11.13 9.92
N LEU A 239 5.80 -11.00 8.67
CA LEU A 239 4.99 -11.28 7.48
C LEU A 239 5.52 -12.44 6.64
N THR A 240 4.67 -12.92 5.74
CA THR A 240 5.10 -13.63 4.52
C THR A 240 4.77 -12.75 3.32
N GLY A 241 5.73 -12.55 2.43
CA GLY A 241 5.52 -11.66 1.29
C GLY A 241 6.46 -11.86 0.11
N THR A 242 6.05 -11.28 -1.01
CA THR A 242 6.76 -11.32 -2.29
C THR A 242 6.95 -9.91 -2.84
N VAL A 243 8.15 -9.66 -3.36
CA VAL A 243 8.52 -8.44 -4.08
C VAL A 243 9.08 -8.85 -5.44
N THR A 244 8.34 -8.57 -6.49
CA THR A 244 8.60 -9.08 -7.83
C THR A 244 8.69 -7.95 -8.86
N ASP A 245 9.62 -8.03 -9.79
CA ASP A 245 9.75 -7.04 -10.89
C ASP A 245 9.79 -5.59 -10.38
N THR A 246 10.47 -5.36 -9.24
CA THR A 246 10.40 -4.09 -8.49
C THR A 246 11.77 -3.45 -8.35
N LEU A 247 11.81 -2.12 -8.36
CA LEU A 247 12.99 -1.33 -8.06
C LEU A 247 12.88 -0.73 -6.65
N VAL A 248 13.87 -0.98 -5.81
CA VAL A 248 14.06 -0.34 -4.49
C VAL A 248 15.33 0.48 -4.54
N GLN A 249 15.20 1.81 -4.68
CA GLN A 249 16.35 2.68 -4.97
C GLN A 249 16.39 3.97 -4.19
N GLY A 250 17.60 4.43 -3.82
CA GLY A 250 17.78 5.78 -3.28
C GLY A 250 17.11 5.98 -1.92
N ASN A 251 16.68 4.90 -1.26
CA ASN A 251 16.04 5.00 0.03
C ASN A 251 17.10 5.11 1.12
N ASP A 252 16.77 5.86 2.17
CA ASP A 252 17.74 6.21 3.20
C ASP A 252 17.23 6.05 4.63
N THR A 253 18.17 5.74 5.52
CA THR A 253 17.98 5.92 6.95
C THR A 253 19.04 6.82 7.60
N ALA A 254 18.61 7.56 8.62
CA ALA A 254 19.42 8.59 9.28
C ALA A 254 20.14 8.06 10.53
N GLU A 255 19.47 7.18 11.27
CA GLU A 255 19.94 6.39 12.40
C GLU A 255 19.76 4.90 12.02
N ASP A 256 20.30 4.00 12.84
CA ASP A 256 20.24 2.56 12.68
C ASP A 256 20.02 1.91 14.06
N ASN A 257 18.94 1.15 14.19
CA ASN A 257 18.86 0.13 15.25
C ASN A 257 19.06 -1.28 14.68
N ASP A 258 18.48 -1.55 13.52
CA ASP A 258 18.43 -2.84 12.85
C ASP A 258 18.86 -2.78 11.36
N GLY A 259 18.79 -1.62 10.69
CA GLY A 259 19.41 -1.32 9.41
C GLY A 259 18.44 -1.31 8.23
N GLY A 260 18.94 -1.60 7.04
CA GLY A 260 18.08 -1.76 5.85
C GLY A 260 17.74 -0.44 5.19
N GLY A 261 18.73 0.29 4.67
CA GLY A 261 18.49 1.53 3.93
C GLY A 261 17.43 1.36 2.83
N GLY A 262 17.52 0.24 2.10
CA GLY A 262 16.50 -0.19 1.15
C GLY A 262 15.38 -0.98 1.81
N ILE A 263 15.73 -2.14 2.37
CA ILE A 263 14.77 -3.11 2.89
C ILE A 263 15.19 -3.61 4.28
N LEU A 264 14.30 -3.52 5.26
CA LEU A 264 14.37 -4.29 6.50
C LEU A 264 13.45 -5.52 6.39
N ASN A 265 14.01 -6.71 6.59
CA ASN A 265 13.28 -7.97 6.72
C ASN A 265 13.50 -8.54 8.14
N ARG A 266 12.50 -8.43 9.00
CA ARG A 266 12.60 -8.78 10.43
C ARG A 266 11.52 -9.78 10.83
N ARG A 267 11.91 -10.93 11.37
CA ARG A 267 10.98 -12.02 11.77
C ARG A 267 10.01 -12.43 10.65
N SER A 268 10.42 -12.27 9.39
CA SER A 268 9.56 -12.39 8.21
C SER A 268 10.14 -13.38 7.21
N THR A 269 9.28 -13.92 6.34
CA THR A 269 9.68 -14.66 5.14
C THR A 269 9.43 -13.79 3.91
N LEU A 270 10.51 -13.34 3.26
CA LEU A 270 10.43 -12.43 2.12
C LEU A 270 11.12 -13.05 0.91
N THR A 271 10.42 -13.07 -0.23
CA THR A 271 11.00 -13.48 -1.52
C THR A 271 11.10 -12.28 -2.45
N LEU A 272 12.30 -12.02 -2.95
CA LEU A 272 12.59 -11.06 -4.00
C LEU A 272 12.83 -11.80 -5.31
N GLU A 273 12.08 -11.46 -6.35
CA GLU A 273 12.20 -12.07 -7.66
C GLU A 273 12.30 -11.01 -8.76
N ARG A 274 13.35 -11.02 -9.57
CA ARG A 274 13.59 -9.96 -10.58
C ARG A 274 13.54 -8.56 -9.98
N THR A 275 14.06 -8.42 -8.75
CA THR A 275 14.04 -7.18 -7.98
C THR A 275 15.44 -6.57 -7.92
N THR A 276 15.52 -5.26 -8.08
CA THR A 276 16.76 -4.48 -7.99
C THR A 276 16.75 -3.66 -6.71
N VAL A 277 17.75 -3.87 -5.84
CA VAL A 277 17.99 -3.07 -4.62
C VAL A 277 19.28 -2.27 -4.82
N PHE A 278 19.13 -0.98 -5.11
CA PHE A 278 20.22 -0.18 -5.65
C PHE A 278 20.37 1.19 -4.99
N ALA A 279 21.59 1.60 -4.66
CA ALA A 279 21.87 2.96 -4.16
C ALA A 279 21.06 3.35 -2.92
N ASN A 280 20.75 2.38 -2.06
CA ASN A 280 20.14 2.65 -0.76
C ASN A 280 21.22 2.86 0.29
N ARG A 281 20.93 3.65 1.32
CA ARG A 281 21.93 4.08 2.28
C ARG A 281 21.46 4.04 3.73
N VAL A 282 22.38 3.74 4.62
CA VAL A 282 22.28 4.06 6.05
C VAL A 282 23.48 4.93 6.42
N ILE A 283 23.23 6.13 6.94
CA ILE A 283 24.29 7.14 7.12
C ILE A 283 25.01 7.00 8.47
N GLU A 284 24.35 6.42 9.49
CA GLU A 284 24.93 6.30 10.83
C GLU A 284 26.24 5.50 10.84
N THR A 285 27.21 5.95 11.64
CA THR A 285 28.51 5.28 11.78
C THR A 285 28.35 3.93 12.46
N GLY A 286 28.90 2.88 11.87
CA GLY A 286 28.77 1.51 12.38
C GLY A 286 27.46 0.80 12.01
N ALA A 287 26.54 1.50 11.35
CA ALA A 287 25.30 0.94 10.85
C ALA A 287 25.50 -0.12 9.78
N THR A 288 24.52 -0.98 9.55
CA THR A 288 24.65 -2.14 8.65
C THR A 288 23.46 -2.30 7.69
N GLY A 289 23.68 -3.05 6.61
CA GLY A 289 22.61 -3.42 5.68
C GLY A 289 22.10 -2.23 4.88
N GLY A 290 22.99 -1.48 4.23
CA GLY A 290 22.63 -0.36 3.35
C GLY A 290 21.55 -0.74 2.33
N GLY A 291 21.71 -1.90 1.70
CA GLY A 291 20.72 -2.47 0.78
C GLY A 291 19.61 -3.18 1.54
N ILE A 292 19.97 -4.26 2.22
CA ILE A 292 19.03 -5.14 2.93
C ILE A 292 19.57 -5.47 4.31
N SER A 293 18.71 -5.37 5.32
CA SER A 293 18.92 -5.99 6.64
C SER A 293 17.95 -7.15 6.83
N ASN A 294 18.48 -8.34 7.12
CA ASN A 294 17.74 -9.58 7.32
C ASN A 294 18.03 -10.15 8.71
N ILE A 295 17.09 -10.02 9.64
CA ILE A 295 17.37 -10.20 11.06
C ILE A 295 16.27 -10.90 11.87
N ALA A 296 16.65 -11.35 13.06
CA ALA A 296 15.78 -11.89 14.09
C ALA A 296 14.93 -13.09 13.61
N GLY A 297 15.57 -14.12 13.07
CA GLY A 297 14.89 -15.33 12.57
C GLY A 297 14.19 -15.13 11.24
N ALA A 298 14.59 -14.13 10.45
CA ALA A 298 14.02 -13.90 9.14
C ALA A 298 14.54 -14.88 8.09
N SER A 299 13.78 -15.06 7.02
CA SER A 299 14.13 -15.83 5.84
C SER A 299 14.01 -14.93 4.60
N LEU A 300 15.10 -14.87 3.83
CA LEU A 300 15.19 -14.04 2.63
C LEU A 300 15.62 -14.91 1.44
N ALA A 301 14.81 -14.93 0.40
CA ALA A 301 15.15 -15.58 -0.87
C ALA A 301 15.25 -14.54 -1.98
N LEU A 302 16.40 -14.47 -2.67
CA LEU A 302 16.58 -13.64 -3.85
C LEU A 302 16.75 -14.52 -5.09
N ARG A 303 15.93 -14.25 -6.11
CA ARG A 303 15.92 -14.98 -7.39
C ARG A 303 16.03 -14.00 -8.54
N ASN A 304 17.01 -14.20 -9.42
CA ASN A 304 17.21 -13.32 -10.59
C ASN A 304 17.25 -11.83 -10.21
N SER A 305 17.83 -11.51 -9.06
CA SER A 305 17.75 -10.18 -8.45
C SER A 305 19.14 -9.55 -8.33
N SER A 306 19.22 -8.27 -7.95
CA SER A 306 20.48 -7.57 -7.72
C SER A 306 20.43 -6.72 -6.45
N VAL A 307 21.54 -6.71 -5.71
CA VAL A 307 21.78 -5.84 -4.55
C VAL A 307 23.12 -5.14 -4.76
N THR A 308 23.09 -3.92 -5.29
CA THR A 308 24.32 -3.23 -5.71
C THR A 308 24.39 -1.76 -5.35
N ASN A 309 25.61 -1.23 -5.21
CA ASN A 309 25.85 0.19 -4.92
C ASN A 309 25.16 0.70 -3.66
N ASN A 310 24.88 -0.16 -2.69
CA ASN A 310 24.30 0.25 -1.43
C ASN A 310 25.39 0.62 -0.42
N TYR A 311 25.07 1.55 0.47
CA TYR A 311 26.02 2.14 1.41
C TYR A 311 25.55 1.96 2.86
N ALA A 312 26.45 1.58 3.75
CA ALA A 312 26.22 1.69 5.19
C ALA A 312 27.45 2.33 5.86
N GLY A 313 27.26 2.99 7.00
CA GLY A 313 28.39 3.55 7.77
C GLY A 313 29.24 2.48 8.48
N GLY A 314 28.84 1.22 8.43
CA GLY A 314 29.55 0.03 8.89
C GLY A 314 29.32 -1.16 7.96
N ALA A 315 30.13 -2.21 8.12
CA ALA A 315 30.03 -3.39 7.27
C ALA A 315 28.85 -4.29 7.68
N PRO A 316 28.01 -4.77 6.75
CA PRO A 316 28.09 -4.62 5.29
C PRO A 316 27.19 -3.50 4.74
N GLY A 317 27.54 -3.01 3.56
CA GLY A 317 26.69 -2.11 2.77
C GLY A 317 25.58 -2.84 2.01
N GLY A 318 25.83 -4.08 1.58
CA GLY A 318 24.88 -4.86 0.79
C GLY A 318 23.82 -5.52 1.67
N ILE A 319 24.01 -6.79 1.98
CA ILE A 319 23.09 -7.61 2.77
C ILE A 319 23.66 -7.89 4.16
N PHE A 320 23.04 -7.32 5.18
CA PHE A 320 23.26 -7.73 6.56
C PHE A 320 22.36 -8.93 6.90
N ASN A 321 22.94 -10.02 7.42
CA ASN A 321 22.20 -11.23 7.79
C ASN A 321 22.57 -11.74 9.19
N HIS A 322 21.72 -11.49 10.18
CA HIS A 322 21.99 -11.87 11.57
C HIS A 322 20.90 -12.78 12.12
N GLU A 323 21.30 -13.93 12.67
CA GLU A 323 20.37 -14.96 13.22
C GLU A 323 19.23 -15.31 12.25
N SER A 324 19.53 -15.32 10.95
CA SER A 324 18.55 -15.39 9.86
C SER A 324 19.12 -16.15 8.66
N THR A 325 18.29 -16.49 7.68
CA THR A 325 18.68 -17.24 6.49
C THR A 325 18.57 -16.40 5.22
N VAL A 326 19.55 -16.59 4.31
CA VAL A 326 19.53 -16.02 2.97
C VAL A 326 19.78 -17.11 1.94
N SER A 327 19.00 -17.11 0.86
CA SER A 327 19.22 -17.95 -0.33
C SER A 327 19.33 -17.08 -1.58
N LEU A 328 20.42 -17.24 -2.32
CA LEU A 328 20.67 -16.54 -3.57
C LEU A 328 20.57 -17.53 -4.73
N THR A 329 19.75 -17.23 -5.73
CA THR A 329 19.67 -17.99 -6.98
C THR A 329 19.73 -17.02 -8.16
N ALA A 330 20.75 -17.18 -9.01
CA ALA A 330 21.00 -16.25 -10.13
C ALA A 330 20.93 -14.77 -9.70
N THR A 331 21.43 -14.46 -8.50
CA THR A 331 21.36 -13.13 -7.90
C THR A 331 22.76 -12.56 -7.76
N THR A 332 22.91 -11.27 -8.05
CA THR A 332 24.18 -10.54 -7.91
C THR A 332 24.17 -9.68 -6.66
N VAL A 333 25.21 -9.77 -5.83
CA VAL A 333 25.47 -8.85 -4.71
C VAL A 333 26.88 -8.31 -4.90
N ALA A 334 27.00 -7.03 -5.29
CA ALA A 334 28.27 -6.45 -5.72
C ALA A 334 28.31 -4.93 -5.52
N ASP A 335 29.50 -4.35 -5.50
CA ASP A 335 29.74 -2.91 -5.43
C ASP A 335 29.05 -2.21 -4.24
N ASN A 336 28.82 -2.93 -3.14
CA ASN A 336 28.28 -2.33 -1.92
C ASN A 336 29.41 -1.90 -0.99
N PHE A 337 29.18 -0.84 -0.23
CA PHE A 337 30.17 -0.27 0.68
C PHE A 337 29.67 -0.27 2.13
N PRO A 338 30.46 -0.76 3.11
CA PRO A 338 31.88 -1.14 2.99
C PRO A 338 32.13 -2.52 2.36
N THR A 339 31.17 -3.44 2.49
CA THR A 339 31.26 -4.82 1.97
C THR A 339 29.91 -5.32 1.45
N ASN A 340 29.91 -6.44 0.73
CA ASN A 340 28.71 -7.00 0.11
C ASN A 340 27.82 -7.74 1.10
N CYS A 341 28.39 -8.59 1.97
CA CYS A 341 27.58 -9.36 2.95
C CYS A 341 28.31 -9.59 4.28
N ALA A 342 27.53 -9.59 5.38
CA ALA A 342 27.99 -9.96 6.73
C ALA A 342 26.80 -10.07 7.72
N PRO A 343 26.98 -10.68 8.91
CA PRO A 343 28.02 -11.65 9.24
C PRO A 343 27.82 -12.96 8.47
N GLY A 344 28.94 -13.53 8.01
CA GLY A 344 28.96 -14.81 7.32
C GLY A 344 28.81 -14.69 5.80
N VAL A 345 29.72 -15.36 5.10
CA VAL A 345 29.64 -15.61 3.65
C VAL A 345 28.58 -16.70 3.46
N PHE A 346 27.34 -16.35 3.16
CA PHE A 346 26.38 -17.33 2.64
C PHE A 346 26.63 -17.52 1.14
N ALA A 347 26.42 -18.75 0.66
CA ALA A 347 26.83 -19.16 -0.68
C ALA A 347 26.32 -18.19 -1.76
N GLY A 348 27.25 -17.67 -2.57
CA GLY A 348 26.94 -16.74 -3.66
C GLY A 348 27.08 -15.25 -3.32
N CYS A 349 27.52 -14.88 -2.11
CA CYS A 349 27.90 -13.50 -1.80
C CYS A 349 29.37 -13.42 -1.36
N THR A 350 30.18 -12.67 -2.11
CA THR A 350 31.61 -12.42 -1.82
C THR A 350 31.89 -10.92 -1.89
N ASP A 351 32.88 -10.46 -1.15
CA ASP A 351 33.35 -9.06 -1.20
C ASP A 351 34.24 -8.77 -2.42
#